data_AF-A0A392QR31-F1
#
_entry.id   AF-A0A392QR31-F1
#
_cell.length_a   1.000
_cell.length_b   1.000
_cell.length_c   1.000
_cell.angle_alpha   90.00
_cell.angle_beta   90.00
_cell.angle_gamma   90.00
#
_symmetry.space_group_name_H-M   'P 1'
#
loop_
_entity.id
_entity.type
_entity.pdbx_description
1 polymer ?
#
loop_
_entity_poly.entity_id
_entity_poly.type
_entity_poly.pdbx_seq_one_letter_code
_entity_poly.pdbx_strand_id
1 'polypeptide(L)' 'MLKLTNLFLEEIKECQKMDHKLMEKLVLINEGKEIDFGVDGNRVIRYRGRVCVPDVPELRKMIL' A
#
# COMPACT_ATOMS: atom_id res chain seq x y z
N MET A 1 7.89 -4.73 -16.95
CA MET A 1 8.19 -4.45 -15.53
C MET A 1 7.64 -3.07 -15.21
N LEU A 2 6.61 -2.96 -14.38
CA LEU A 2 6.12 -1.67 -13.92
C LEU A 2 7.27 -0.94 -13.22
N LYS A 3 7.67 0.22 -13.73
CA LYS A 3 8.60 1.11 -13.01
C LYS A 3 7.77 1.91 -12.03
N LEU A 4 7.76 1.51 -10.76
CA LEU A 4 7.31 2.40 -9.69
C LEU A 4 8.26 3.60 -9.67
N THR A 5 7.81 4.71 -10.23
CA THR A 5 8.47 6.00 -10.03
C THR A 5 8.23 6.45 -8.59
N ASN A 6 9.11 7.29 -8.04
CA ASN A 6 8.89 7.84 -6.69
C ASN A 6 7.55 8.57 -6.59
N LEU A 7 7.10 9.23 -7.67
CA LEU A 7 5.79 9.90 -7.71
C LEU A 7 4.63 8.91 -7.59
N PHE A 8 4.69 7.79 -8.31
CA PHE A 8 3.63 6.79 -8.25
C PHE A 8 3.56 6.10 -6.88
N LEU A 9 4.71 5.86 -6.26
CA LEU A 9 4.76 5.28 -4.92
C LEU A 9 4.19 6.24 -3.85
N GLU A 10 4.45 7.53 -3.97
CA GLU A 10 3.88 8.57 -3.11
C GLU A 10 2.35 8.65 -3.27
N GLU A 11 1.84 8.58 -4.50
CA GLU A 11 0.40 8.57 -4.75
C GLU A 11 -0.28 7.33 -4.13
N ILE A 12 0.33 6.14 -4.29
CA ILE A 12 -0.13 4.93 -3.59
C ILE A 12 -0.15 5.15 -2.08
N LYS A 13 0.91 5.71 -1.49
CA LYS A 13 0.99 5.95 -0.04
C LYS A 13 -0.16 6.84 0.45
N GLU A 14 -0.47 7.92 -0.27
CA GLU A 14 -1.59 8.80 0.10
C GLU A 14 -2.94 8.11 -0.07
N CYS A 15 -3.14 7.35 -1.14
CA CYS A 15 -4.36 6.56 -1.32
C CYS A 15 -4.51 5.48 -0.24
N GLN A 16 -3.41 4.83 0.21
CA GLN A 16 -3.46 3.82 1.26
C GLN A 16 -4.00 4.39 2.56
N LYS A 17 -3.59 5.62 2.95
CA LYS A 17 -4.09 6.31 4.15
C LYS A 17 -5.60 6.52 4.15
N MET A 18 -6.20 6.60 2.97
CA MET A 18 -7.64 6.80 2.78
C MET A 18 -8.41 5.49 2.60
N ASP A 19 -7.72 4.36 2.44
CA ASP A 19 -8.35 3.04 2.34
C ASP A 19 -8.61 2.47 3.74
N HIS A 20 -9.90 2.37 4.10
CA HIS A 20 -10.34 1.89 5.42
C HIS A 20 -9.81 0.49 5.75
N LYS A 21 -9.80 -0.43 4.76
CA LYS A 21 -9.34 -1.81 4.99
C LYS A 21 -7.83 -1.84 5.25
N LEU A 22 -7.07 -1.02 4.55
CA LEU A 22 -5.62 -0.92 4.79
C LEU A 22 -5.31 -0.22 6.12
N MET A 23 -6.12 0.75 6.56
CA MET A 23 -5.99 1.34 7.90
C MET A 23 -6.32 0.33 9.01
N GLU A 24 -7.33 -0.52 8.85
CA GLU A 24 -7.58 -1.64 9.76
C GLU A 24 -6.37 -2.60 9.82
N LYS A 25 -5.80 -2.94 8.66
CA LYS A 25 -4.57 -3.74 8.60
C LYS A 25 -3.40 -3.05 9.29
N LEU A 26 -3.25 -1.74 9.15
CA LEU A 26 -2.20 -0.98 9.83
C LEU A 26 -2.30 -1.08 11.35
N VAL A 27 -3.51 -1.02 11.91
CA VAL A 27 -3.73 -1.24 13.34
C VAL A 27 -3.25 -2.64 13.75
N LEU A 28 -3.64 -3.68 13.01
CA LEU A 28 -3.24 -5.05 13.29
C LEU A 28 -1.72 -5.28 13.12
N ILE A 29 -1.07 -4.61 12.16
CA ILE A 29 0.39 -4.61 11.99
C ILE A 29 1.05 -4.01 13.24
N ASN A 30 0.55 -2.87 13.73
CA ASN A 30 1.09 -2.20 14.91
C ASN A 30 0.90 -3.02 16.20
N GLU A 31 -0.15 -3.83 16.27
CA GLU A 31 -0.38 -4.78 17.36
C GLU A 31 0.44 -6.08 17.21
N GLY A 32 1.18 -6.25 16.12
CA GLY A 32 1.94 -7.48 15.82
C GLY A 32 1.07 -8.69 15.49
N LYS A 33 -0.18 -8.48 15.07
CA LYS A 33 -1.15 -9.54 14.73
C LYS A 33 -1.18 -9.92 13.25
N GLU A 34 -0.49 -9.17 12.40
CA GLU A 34 -0.36 -9.47 10.97
C GLU A 34 1.01 -10.07 10.66
N ILE A 35 1.02 -11.22 9.98
CA ILE A 35 2.26 -11.93 9.56
C ILE A 35 2.56 -11.64 8.09
N ASP A 36 1.51 -11.55 7.26
CA ASP A 36 1.63 -11.37 5.83
C ASP A 36 1.74 -9.91 5.41
N PHE A 37 1.25 -8.99 6.24
CA PHE A 37 1.31 -7.55 5.98
C PHE A 37 2.43 -6.88 6.76
N GLY A 38 3.03 -5.86 6.16
CA GLY A 38 4.02 -5.02 6.82
C GLY A 38 4.11 -3.64 6.19
N VAL A 39 4.79 -2.72 6.86
CA VAL A 39 5.10 -1.37 6.35
C VAL A 39 6.57 -1.33 5.98
N ASP A 40 6.90 -0.88 4.77
CA ASP A 40 8.29 -0.78 4.30
C ASP A 40 8.96 0.56 4.70
N GLY A 41 10.22 0.73 4.30
CA GLY A 41 10.98 1.97 4.54
C GLY A 41 10.37 3.22 3.88
N ASN A 42 9.51 3.07 2.87
CA ASN A 42 8.78 4.16 2.22
C ASN A 42 7.42 4.42 2.88
N ARG A 43 7.14 3.76 4.02
CA ARG A 43 5.87 3.84 4.75
C ARG A 43 4.66 3.35 3.94
N VAL A 44 4.90 2.39 3.05
CA VAL A 44 3.86 1.78 2.21
C VAL A 44 3.53 0.40 2.76
N ILE A 45 2.24 0.11 2.89
CA ILE A 45 1.73 -1.21 3.29
C ILE A 45 1.99 -2.19 2.14
N ARG A 46 2.58 -3.33 2.50
CA ARG A 46 2.88 -4.43 1.59
C ARG A 46 2.28 -5.73 2.10
N TYR A 47 1.78 -6.55 1.18
CA TYR A 47 1.40 -7.93 1.41
C TYR A 47 2.47 -8.86 0.83
N ARG A 48 3.16 -9.61 1.69
CA ARG A 48 4.26 -10.53 1.30
C ARG A 48 5.27 -9.88 0.35
N GLY A 49 5.68 -8.65 0.68
CA GLY A 49 6.64 -7.86 -0.11
C GLY A 49 6.05 -7.11 -1.32
N ARG A 50 4.78 -7.33 -1.68
CA ARG A 50 4.10 -6.66 -2.79
C ARG A 50 3.37 -5.42 -2.30
N VAL A 51 3.46 -4.31 -3.03
CA VAL A 51 2.74 -3.07 -2.70
C VAL A 51 1.24 -3.31 -2.76
N CYS A 52 0.52 -2.96 -1.70
CA CYS A 52 -0.94 -2.96 -1.69
C CYS A 52 -1.42 -1.72 -2.46
N VAL A 53 -2.05 -1.91 -3.61
CA VAL A 53 -2.60 -0.79 -4.39
C VAL A 53 -4.09 -0.65 -4.06
N PRO A 54 -4.55 0.48 -3.51
CA PRO A 54 -5.96 0.76 -3.30
C PRO A 54 -6.76 0.77 -4.61
N ASP A 55 -8.06 0.50 -4.53
CA ASP A 55 -8.93 0.35 -5.70
C ASP A 55 -9.36 1.68 -6.34
N VAL A 56 -8.39 2.54 -6.64
CA VAL A 56 -8.60 3.90 -7.18
C VAL A 56 -8.49 3.85 -8.72
N PRO A 57 -9.47 4.37 -9.48
CA PRO A 57 -9.46 4.33 -10.94
C PRO A 57 -8.19 4.89 -11.59
N GLU A 58 -7.63 5.95 -11.01
CA GLU A 58 -6.41 6.61 -11.45
C GLU A 58 -5.19 5.69 -11.32
N LEU A 59 -5.04 5.02 -10.16
CA LEU A 59 -3.97 4.05 -9.93
C LEU A 59 -4.11 2.83 -10.85
N ARG A 60 -5.34 2.36 -11.10
CA ARG A 60 -5.60 1.25 -12.02
C ARG A 60 -5.09 1.52 -13.44
N LYS A 61 -5.28 2.74 -13.95
CA LYS A 61 -4.79 3.16 -15.28
C LYS A 61 -3.26 3.19 -15.38
N MET A 62 -2.56 3.31 -14.25
CA MET A 62 -1.09 3.32 -14.24
C MET A 62 -0.49 1.91 -14.17
N ILE A 63 -1.29 0.90 -13.83
CA ILE A 63 -0.86 -0.49 -13.63
C ILE A 63 -1.30 -1.41 -14.77
N LEU A 64 -2.46 -1.13 -15.38
CA LEU A 64 -2.99 -1.81 -16.56
C LEU A 64 -2.45 -1.19 -17.85
#